data_AF-A0A2A2J9F1-F1
#
_entry.id   AF-A0A2A2J9F1-F1
#
_cell.length_a   1.000
_cell.length_b   1.000
_cell.length_c   1.000
_cell.angle_alpha   90.00
_cell.angle_beta   90.00
_cell.angle_gamma   90.00
#
_symmetry.space_group_name_H-M   'P 1'
#
loop_
_entity.id
_entity.type
_entity.pdbx_description
1 polymer ?
#
loop_
_entity_poly.entity_id
_entity_poly.type
_entity_poly.pdbx_seq_one_letter_code
_entity_poly.pdbx_strand_id
1 'polypeptide(L)'
;MVPLLQGHLGPYEAKLTKLDDSELDSQLHQYIVSSPAAKALPKKGQLFCWVQTSPIYHDSRAKAINETWLHRCDHGQLFTSAALQDDKIPYSTVFAGIPDSYYNLFYKSRFAFHYIYRNISSEFDWYYKVSATKQIIPRLQCIPLQADDDTYVIVEHLKAYLSKLNPDEPHYLGYVLKPYLKNGYNSGGAGYVLSNAALKLFDSLLYDNETLCPDNIYEDVGIGACLANIGIFPGDTRNAKGQNRFHTDPPSEIFYRNINASWKFYPEKPGFDAFAPELISFHHLSPDEIRLSDLLLYRVNKDGYNNRRPVFRHFPQQLYFSVVTTPMNIKPLYSAIAFTISSNLFEICPFVANTSDSSLAFLLPSLTSSTQAAERNAPRAQTWDFSTTTAVRWPDFNKSPKIGFSLIMESIIYV
;
A
#
# COMPACT_ATOMS: atom_id res chain seq x y z
N MET A 1 -25.49 -16.08 -20.76
CA MET A 1 -26.40 -15.00 -20.33
C MET A 1 -26.97 -15.40 -18.98
N VAL A 2 -26.81 -14.55 -17.96
CA VAL A 2 -27.45 -14.71 -16.64
C VAL A 2 -28.20 -13.40 -16.38
N PRO A 3 -29.47 -13.40 -15.93
CA PRO A 3 -30.25 -12.17 -15.79
C PRO A 3 -29.75 -11.30 -14.64
N LEU A 4 -29.76 -9.98 -14.85
CA LEU A 4 -29.54 -8.99 -13.79
C LEU A 4 -30.72 -8.99 -12.82
N LEU A 5 -30.45 -9.22 -11.53
CA LEU A 5 -31.39 -8.92 -10.46
C LEU A 5 -31.37 -7.41 -10.20
N GLN A 6 -32.45 -6.73 -10.61
CA GLN A 6 -32.68 -5.32 -10.27
C GLN A 6 -33.10 -5.22 -8.78
N GLY A 7 -32.12 -4.94 -7.91
CA GLY A 7 -32.39 -4.48 -6.56
C GLY A 7 -33.09 -3.12 -6.60
N HIS A 8 -34.16 -2.96 -5.82
CA HIS A 8 -34.86 -1.68 -5.71
C HIS A 8 -34.01 -0.69 -4.91
N LEU A 9 -33.58 0.40 -5.56
CA LEU A 9 -32.94 1.55 -4.89
C LEU A 9 -33.94 2.25 -3.97
N GLY A 10 -33.48 2.68 -2.80
CA GLY A 10 -34.32 3.39 -1.85
C GLY A 10 -34.70 4.80 -2.32
N PRO A 11 -35.81 5.39 -1.82
CA PRO A 11 -36.25 6.73 -2.23
C PRO A 11 -35.29 7.87 -1.84
N TYR A 12 -34.29 7.60 -0.99
CA TYR A 12 -33.18 8.52 -0.69
C TYR A 12 -32.02 8.41 -1.71
N GLU A 13 -31.62 7.19 -2.09
CA GLU A 13 -30.56 6.96 -3.09
C GLU A 13 -30.97 7.48 -4.47
N ALA A 14 -32.23 7.24 -4.87
CA ALA A 14 -32.82 7.75 -6.11
C ALA A 14 -32.95 9.29 -6.17
N LYS A 15 -32.65 9.99 -5.07
CA LYS A 15 -32.68 11.46 -4.99
C LYS A 15 -31.30 12.09 -5.18
N LEU A 16 -30.23 11.36 -4.88
CA LEU A 16 -28.85 11.78 -5.13
C LEU A 16 -28.48 11.66 -6.62
N THR A 17 -29.01 10.64 -7.32
CA THR A 17 -28.76 10.39 -8.77
C THR A 17 -29.46 11.37 -9.72
N LYS A 18 -29.85 12.57 -9.24
CA LYS A 18 -30.57 13.60 -10.02
C LYS A 18 -30.20 15.03 -9.63
N LEU A 19 -29.25 15.22 -8.72
CA LEU A 19 -28.65 16.53 -8.49
C LEU A 19 -27.57 16.75 -9.54
N ASP A 20 -27.50 17.96 -10.07
CA ASP A 20 -26.30 18.45 -10.76
C ASP A 20 -25.13 18.40 -9.77
N ASP A 21 -23.93 18.01 -10.22
CA ASP A 21 -22.73 17.95 -9.37
C ASP A 21 -22.55 19.28 -8.62
N SER A 22 -22.81 20.42 -9.27
CA SER A 22 -22.76 21.77 -8.67
C SER A 22 -23.74 21.99 -7.50
N GLU A 23 -24.96 21.43 -7.56
CA GLU A 23 -25.93 21.53 -6.46
C GLU A 23 -25.54 20.59 -5.30
N LEU A 24 -25.05 19.39 -5.63
CA LEU A 24 -24.55 18.43 -4.64
C LEU A 24 -23.33 18.99 -3.90
N ASP A 25 -22.36 19.55 -4.61
CA ASP A 25 -21.14 20.13 -4.05
C ASP A 25 -21.43 21.31 -3.11
N SER A 26 -22.35 22.18 -3.51
CA SER A 26 -22.82 23.29 -2.67
C SER A 26 -23.42 22.79 -1.36
N GLN A 27 -24.11 21.65 -1.39
CA GLN A 27 -24.63 20.99 -0.19
C GLN A 27 -23.53 20.25 0.60
N LEU A 28 -22.53 19.66 -0.05
CA LEU A 28 -21.41 18.96 0.61
C LEU A 28 -20.51 19.95 1.37
N HIS A 29 -20.22 21.11 0.77
CA HIS A 29 -19.38 22.15 1.38
C HIS A 29 -19.83 22.58 2.79
N GLN A 30 -21.13 22.57 3.08
CA GLN A 30 -21.65 22.94 4.42
C GLN A 30 -21.28 21.94 5.52
N TYR A 31 -20.94 20.69 5.16
CA TYR A 31 -20.56 19.62 6.08
C TYR A 31 -19.04 19.46 6.24
N ILE A 32 -18.23 20.23 5.50
CA ILE A 32 -16.76 20.14 5.58
C ILE A 32 -16.25 20.91 6.79
N VAL A 33 -15.76 20.16 7.78
CA VAL A 33 -15.07 20.66 8.97
C VAL A 33 -13.58 20.36 8.83
N SER A 34 -12.77 21.40 8.80
CA SER A 34 -11.31 21.27 8.94
C SER A 34 -10.87 21.45 10.38
N SER A 35 -10.03 20.53 10.85
CA SER A 35 -9.31 20.61 12.12
C SER A 35 -8.53 21.93 12.29
N PRO A 36 -8.25 22.37 13.54
CA PRO A 36 -7.32 23.46 13.80
C PRO A 36 -5.94 23.24 13.18
N ALA A 37 -5.42 22.00 13.24
CA ALA A 37 -4.14 21.64 12.63
C ALA A 37 -4.13 21.84 11.10
N ALA A 38 -5.16 21.37 10.38
CA ALA A 38 -5.27 21.57 8.93
C ALA A 38 -5.40 23.06 8.53
N LYS A 39 -6.09 23.86 9.34
CA LYS A 39 -6.21 25.31 9.13
C LYS A 39 -4.87 26.04 9.31
N ALA A 40 -3.97 25.52 10.13
CA ALA A 40 -2.64 26.08 10.38
C ALA A 40 -1.58 25.66 9.35
N LEU A 41 -1.87 24.70 8.46
CA LEU A 41 -0.92 24.27 7.42
C LEU A 41 -0.64 25.40 6.41
N PRO A 42 0.60 25.49 5.87
CA PRO A 42 0.95 26.40 4.78
C PRO A 42 -0.04 26.33 3.62
N LYS A 43 -0.33 27.47 2.99
CA LYS A 43 -1.22 27.55 1.81
C LYS A 43 -0.47 27.67 0.49
N LYS A 44 0.84 27.45 0.48
CA LYS A 44 1.69 27.39 -0.71
C LYS A 44 2.97 26.63 -0.42
N GLY A 45 3.60 26.09 -1.45
CA GLY A 45 4.84 25.30 -1.30
C GLY A 45 5.11 24.41 -2.51
N GLN A 46 6.07 23.51 -2.38
CA GLN A 46 6.40 22.58 -3.45
C GLN A 46 5.39 21.43 -3.51
N LEU A 47 5.01 20.86 -2.36
CA LEU A 47 4.28 19.60 -2.30
C LEU A 47 3.09 19.65 -1.34
N PHE A 48 1.91 19.60 -1.92
CA PHE A 48 0.65 19.25 -1.27
C PHE A 48 0.49 17.73 -1.27
N CYS A 49 0.29 17.11 -0.11
CA CYS A 49 -0.01 15.70 0.05
C CYS A 49 -1.38 15.55 0.70
N TRP A 50 -2.23 14.70 0.12
CA TRP A 50 -3.45 14.28 0.78
C TRP A 50 -3.64 12.76 0.74
N VAL A 51 -4.25 12.27 1.81
CA VAL A 51 -4.56 10.85 1.99
C VAL A 51 -6.04 10.73 2.29
N GLN A 52 -6.72 9.91 1.49
CA GLN A 52 -8.09 9.52 1.79
C GLN A 52 -8.11 8.49 2.92
N THR A 53 -8.96 8.68 3.93
CA THR A 53 -9.17 7.73 5.04
C THR A 53 -10.66 7.59 5.42
N SER A 54 -11.03 6.46 6.00
CA SER A 54 -12.38 6.13 6.49
C SER A 54 -12.40 6.17 8.03
N PRO A 55 -13.54 6.49 8.69
CA PRO A 55 -13.64 6.53 10.15
C PRO A 55 -13.16 5.27 10.87
N ILE A 56 -13.28 4.10 10.24
CA ILE A 56 -12.80 2.82 10.79
C ILE A 56 -11.25 2.75 10.93
N TYR A 57 -10.52 3.66 10.30
CA TYR A 57 -9.05 3.66 10.27
C TYR A 57 -8.41 4.85 10.99
N HIS A 58 -9.21 5.79 11.53
CA HIS A 58 -8.75 7.00 12.23
C HIS A 58 -7.71 6.70 13.32
N ASP A 59 -8.00 5.74 14.19
CA ASP A 59 -7.13 5.38 15.33
C ASP A 59 -5.95 4.47 14.97
N SER A 60 -5.86 3.97 13.72
CA SER A 60 -4.86 2.99 13.29
C SER A 60 -3.95 3.51 12.17
N ARG A 61 -4.40 3.39 10.92
CA ARG A 61 -3.64 3.69 9.70
C ARG A 61 -3.44 5.19 9.50
N ALA A 62 -4.52 5.97 9.55
CA ALA A 62 -4.50 7.43 9.49
C ALA A 62 -3.54 8.06 10.52
N LYS A 63 -3.59 7.54 11.75
CA LYS A 63 -2.69 7.92 12.85
C LYS A 63 -1.23 7.60 12.53
N ALA A 64 -0.93 6.38 12.04
CA ALA A 64 0.42 5.99 11.66
C ALA A 64 1.00 6.86 10.53
N ILE A 65 0.20 7.22 9.53
CA ILE A 65 0.58 8.14 8.44
C ILE A 65 0.93 9.53 8.99
N ASN A 66 0.10 10.07 9.89
CA ASN A 66 0.36 11.38 10.51
C ASN A 66 1.63 11.39 11.39
N GLU A 67 1.84 10.33 12.17
CA GLU A 67 3.01 10.14 13.04
C GLU A 67 4.34 10.00 12.26
N THR A 68 4.29 9.70 10.95
CA THR A 68 5.45 9.32 10.13
C THR A 68 5.72 10.26 8.96
N TRP A 69 5.13 10.06 7.78
CA TRP A 69 5.56 10.74 6.56
C TRP A 69 4.75 11.97 6.19
N LEU A 70 3.48 12.07 6.59
CA LEU A 70 2.56 13.11 6.11
C LEU A 70 3.07 14.53 6.44
N HIS A 71 3.63 14.72 7.63
CA HIS A 71 4.15 16.00 8.11
C HIS A 71 5.45 16.46 7.42
N ARG A 72 6.01 15.66 6.49
CA ARG A 72 7.20 16.04 5.67
C ARG A 72 6.81 16.72 4.35
N CYS A 73 5.53 16.64 3.97
CA CYS A 73 4.96 17.44 2.89
C CYS A 73 4.78 18.89 3.36
N ASP A 74 4.78 19.86 2.45
CA ASP A 74 4.65 21.28 2.83
C ASP A 74 3.22 21.58 3.31
N HIS A 75 2.25 20.83 2.76
CA HIS A 75 0.89 20.72 3.27
C HIS A 75 0.49 19.24 3.24
N GLY A 76 0.48 18.58 4.39
CA GLY A 76 0.06 17.17 4.52
C GLY A 76 -1.25 17.05 5.26
N GLN A 77 -2.31 16.57 4.61
CA GLN A 77 -3.67 16.56 5.19
C GLN A 77 -4.44 15.25 4.92
N LEU A 78 -5.22 14.79 5.91
CA LEU A 78 -6.15 13.65 5.78
C LEU A 78 -7.54 14.13 5.33
N PHE A 79 -8.13 13.46 4.34
CA PHE A 79 -9.52 13.69 3.91
C PHE A 79 -10.38 12.48 4.28
N THR A 80 -11.54 12.73 4.88
CA THR A 80 -12.40 11.67 5.43
C THR A 80 -13.88 12.08 5.48
N SER A 81 -14.77 11.18 5.90
CA SER A 81 -16.22 11.41 5.98
C SER A 81 -16.71 11.90 7.35
N ALA A 82 -15.94 11.69 8.43
CA ALA A 82 -16.29 12.12 9.78
C ALA A 82 -15.08 12.73 10.51
N ALA A 83 -15.31 13.52 11.56
CA ALA A 83 -14.23 14.17 12.31
C ALA A 83 -13.39 13.16 13.10
N LEU A 84 -12.07 13.35 13.15
CA LEU A 84 -11.18 12.61 14.06
C LEU A 84 -11.29 13.20 15.47
N GLN A 85 -11.04 12.39 16.50
CA GLN A 85 -11.08 12.85 17.90
C GLN A 85 -9.89 13.76 18.28
N ASP A 86 -8.73 13.64 17.61
CA ASP A 86 -7.56 14.47 17.88
C ASP A 86 -7.42 15.62 16.86
N ASP A 87 -7.82 16.81 17.29
CA ASP A 87 -7.74 18.06 16.52
C ASP A 87 -6.31 18.52 16.17
N LYS A 88 -5.28 17.85 16.72
CA LYS A 88 -3.87 18.05 16.31
C LYS A 88 -3.52 17.32 15.02
N ILE A 89 -4.33 16.34 14.61
CA ILE A 89 -4.15 15.65 13.32
C ILE A 89 -4.73 16.57 12.24
N PRO A 90 -3.99 16.92 11.18
CA PRO A 90 -4.49 17.76 10.11
C PRO A 90 -5.48 16.96 9.25
N TYR A 91 -6.78 17.06 9.56
CA TYR A 91 -7.87 16.48 8.78
C TYR A 91 -8.89 17.52 8.28
N SER A 92 -9.59 17.18 7.20
CA SER A 92 -10.87 17.77 6.77
C SER A 92 -11.91 16.67 6.51
N THR A 93 -13.17 16.92 6.88
CA THR A 93 -14.30 16.03 6.53
C THR A 93 -14.82 16.25 5.10
N VAL A 94 -13.90 16.26 4.11
CA VAL A 94 -14.20 16.51 2.69
C VAL A 94 -15.26 15.55 2.13
N PHE A 95 -15.39 14.36 2.71
CA PHE A 95 -16.35 13.34 2.26
C PHE A 95 -17.60 13.24 3.15
N ALA A 96 -17.85 14.23 4.02
CA ALA A 96 -19.04 14.25 4.85
C ALA A 96 -20.32 14.30 3.98
N GLY A 97 -21.23 13.36 4.20
CA GLY A 97 -22.41 13.15 3.34
C GLY A 97 -22.21 12.19 2.17
N ILE A 98 -20.96 11.82 1.83
CA ILE A 98 -20.66 10.82 0.80
C ILE A 98 -20.45 9.45 1.47
N PRO A 99 -21.21 8.39 1.13
CA PRO A 99 -21.05 7.08 1.76
C PRO A 99 -19.65 6.49 1.58
N ASP A 100 -19.13 5.84 2.63
CA ASP A 100 -17.83 5.14 2.62
C ASP A 100 -17.92 3.80 1.89
N SER A 101 -17.84 3.88 0.56
CA SER A 101 -17.92 2.76 -0.37
C SER A 101 -16.79 2.82 -1.39
N TYR A 102 -16.27 1.65 -1.77
CA TYR A 102 -15.30 1.51 -2.85
C TYR A 102 -15.82 2.12 -4.18
N TYR A 103 -17.13 2.05 -4.42
CA TYR A 103 -17.73 2.58 -5.65
C TYR A 103 -17.78 4.13 -5.68
N ASN A 104 -17.67 4.79 -4.53
CA ASN A 104 -17.68 6.27 -4.44
C ASN A 104 -16.28 6.88 -4.51
N LEU A 105 -15.22 6.08 -4.60
CA LEU A 105 -13.83 6.56 -4.59
C LEU A 105 -13.53 7.54 -5.73
N PHE A 106 -14.09 7.30 -6.92
CA PHE A 106 -13.90 8.17 -8.07
C PHE A 106 -14.52 9.55 -7.85
N TYR A 107 -15.80 9.62 -7.46
CA TYR A 107 -16.46 10.88 -7.12
C TYR A 107 -15.74 11.62 -5.98
N LYS A 108 -15.39 10.91 -4.88
CA LYS A 108 -14.57 11.48 -3.80
C LYS A 108 -13.25 12.07 -4.30
N SER A 109 -12.61 11.44 -5.28
CA SER A 109 -11.35 11.90 -5.85
C SER A 109 -11.51 13.12 -6.75
N ARG A 110 -12.54 13.14 -7.62
CA ARG A 110 -12.94 14.33 -8.38
C ARG A 110 -13.20 15.51 -7.44
N PHE A 111 -14.08 15.32 -6.46
CA PHE A 111 -14.47 16.34 -5.48
C PHE A 111 -13.28 16.85 -4.66
N ALA A 112 -12.42 15.94 -4.18
CA ALA A 112 -11.20 16.31 -3.48
C ALA A 112 -10.25 17.17 -4.32
N PHE A 113 -10.05 16.84 -5.60
CA PHE A 113 -9.20 17.63 -6.49
C PHE A 113 -9.74 19.05 -6.72
N HIS A 114 -11.05 19.17 -6.97
CA HIS A 114 -11.72 20.47 -7.06
C HIS A 114 -11.58 21.28 -5.76
N TYR A 115 -11.95 20.68 -4.63
CA TYR A 115 -11.91 21.32 -3.31
C TYR A 115 -10.49 21.75 -2.90
N ILE A 116 -9.47 20.94 -3.20
CA ILE A 116 -8.06 21.33 -2.99
C ILE A 116 -7.76 22.60 -3.77
N TYR A 117 -7.99 22.58 -5.08
CA TYR A 117 -7.58 23.65 -5.98
C TYR A 117 -8.36 24.96 -5.77
N ARG A 118 -9.66 24.87 -5.44
CA ARG A 118 -10.54 26.04 -5.25
C ARG A 118 -10.64 26.56 -3.82
N ASN A 119 -10.62 25.67 -2.81
CA ASN A 119 -10.94 26.04 -1.42
C ASN A 119 -9.76 25.92 -0.47
N ILE A 120 -8.75 25.08 -0.76
CA ILE A 120 -7.57 24.94 0.10
C ILE A 120 -6.41 25.79 -0.42
N SER A 121 -5.93 25.53 -1.64
CA SER A 121 -4.95 26.34 -2.38
C SER A 121 -4.68 25.82 -3.79
N SER A 122 -4.47 26.75 -4.73
CA SER A 122 -3.87 26.51 -6.04
C SER A 122 -2.38 26.90 -6.13
N GLU A 123 -1.74 27.34 -5.03
CA GLU A 123 -0.34 27.80 -4.96
C GLU A 123 0.68 26.69 -4.58
N PHE A 124 0.42 25.43 -4.95
CA PHE A 124 1.40 24.34 -4.83
C PHE A 124 1.90 23.86 -6.19
N ASP A 125 3.20 23.60 -6.32
CA ASP A 125 3.80 23.08 -7.55
C ASP A 125 3.25 21.68 -7.90
N TRP A 126 3.05 20.84 -6.87
CA TRP A 126 2.70 19.43 -7.01
C TRP A 126 1.66 18.99 -5.98
N TYR A 127 0.71 18.16 -6.43
CA TYR A 127 -0.37 17.59 -5.64
C TYR A 127 -0.26 16.05 -5.68
N TYR A 128 0.16 15.47 -4.56
CA TYR A 128 0.28 14.03 -4.38
C TYR A 128 -0.91 13.46 -3.60
N LYS A 129 -1.41 12.32 -4.07
CA LYS A 129 -2.55 11.60 -3.50
C LYS A 129 -2.15 10.17 -3.16
N VAL A 130 -2.72 9.63 -2.09
CA VAL A 130 -2.83 8.18 -1.83
C VAL A 130 -4.31 7.79 -1.75
N SER A 131 -4.71 6.70 -2.41
CA SER A 131 -6.13 6.33 -2.61
C SER A 131 -6.35 4.84 -2.90
N ALA A 132 -7.57 4.35 -2.69
CA ALA A 132 -7.90 2.93 -2.76
C ALA A 132 -7.73 2.24 -4.14
N THR A 133 -6.80 1.27 -4.24
CA THR A 133 -6.78 0.26 -5.32
C THR A 133 -7.30 -1.09 -4.78
N LYS A 134 -8.37 -1.63 -5.38
CA LYS A 134 -8.91 -2.95 -4.99
C LYS A 134 -8.01 -4.08 -5.49
N GLN A 135 -7.16 -4.61 -4.61
CA GLN A 135 -6.53 -5.90 -4.86
C GLN A 135 -7.61 -7.01 -4.78
N ILE A 136 -7.91 -7.66 -5.91
CA ILE A 136 -8.77 -8.86 -5.91
C ILE A 136 -7.93 -10.04 -5.39
N ILE A 137 -7.78 -10.16 -4.07
CA ILE A 137 -7.21 -11.35 -3.45
C ILE A 137 -8.26 -12.47 -3.54
N PRO A 138 -8.07 -13.55 -4.33
CA PRO A 138 -9.15 -14.51 -4.62
C PRO A 138 -9.53 -15.46 -3.46
N ARG A 139 -9.01 -15.21 -2.24
CA ARG A 139 -9.17 -16.08 -1.06
C ARG A 139 -9.42 -15.36 0.26
N LEU A 140 -9.33 -14.03 0.32
CA LEU A 140 -9.64 -13.24 1.52
C LEU A 140 -10.90 -12.41 1.25
N GLN A 141 -12.05 -13.05 1.48
CA GLN A 141 -13.33 -12.40 1.38
C GLN A 141 -13.57 -11.52 2.61
N CYS A 142 -13.93 -10.25 2.38
CA CYS A 142 -14.36 -9.27 3.39
C CYS A 142 -13.28 -8.69 4.35
N ILE A 143 -12.26 -8.03 3.80
CA ILE A 143 -11.80 -6.76 4.43
C ILE A 143 -12.39 -5.62 3.60
N PRO A 144 -13.17 -4.70 4.20
CA PRO A 144 -13.73 -3.56 3.47
C PRO A 144 -12.62 -2.52 3.22
N LEU A 145 -11.92 -2.64 2.08
CA LEU A 145 -10.96 -1.64 1.58
C LEU A 145 -11.69 -0.33 1.25
N GLN A 146 -11.96 0.48 2.28
CA GLN A 146 -12.70 1.75 2.17
C GLN A 146 -11.79 2.97 2.01
N ALA A 147 -10.48 2.80 2.23
CA ALA A 147 -9.44 3.79 2.02
C ALA A 147 -8.05 3.13 2.07
N ASP A 148 -7.08 3.72 1.34
CA ASP A 148 -5.68 3.31 1.38
C ASP A 148 -4.86 4.36 2.15
N ASP A 149 -4.95 4.25 3.47
CA ASP A 149 -4.03 4.81 4.44
C ASP A 149 -2.95 3.78 4.85
N ASP A 150 -2.69 2.80 3.98
CA ASP A 150 -1.71 1.71 4.11
C ASP A 150 -0.49 1.87 3.18
N THR A 151 -0.17 3.11 2.78
CA THR A 151 0.99 3.44 1.94
C THR A 151 2.02 4.27 2.70
N TYR A 152 3.28 3.87 2.59
CA TYR A 152 4.42 4.59 3.14
C TYR A 152 5.17 5.36 2.06
N VAL A 153 5.58 6.61 2.35
CA VAL A 153 6.17 7.52 1.36
C VAL A 153 7.46 8.15 1.87
N ILE A 154 8.53 8.07 1.06
CA ILE A 154 9.79 8.76 1.30
C ILE A 154 9.72 10.14 0.62
N VAL A 155 9.20 11.12 1.36
CA VAL A 155 8.85 12.45 0.83
C VAL A 155 10.06 13.20 0.27
N GLU A 156 11.26 12.99 0.81
CA GLU A 156 12.51 13.56 0.30
C GLU A 156 12.85 13.02 -1.10
N HIS A 157 12.62 11.73 -1.35
CA HIS A 157 12.81 11.12 -2.67
C HIS A 157 11.74 11.59 -3.67
N LEU A 158 10.51 11.80 -3.21
CA LEU A 158 9.44 12.40 -4.02
C LEU A 158 9.80 13.83 -4.43
N LYS A 159 10.10 14.71 -3.48
CA LYS A 159 10.53 16.09 -3.74
C LYS A 159 11.77 16.16 -4.63
N ALA A 160 12.77 15.29 -4.43
CA ALA A 160 13.97 15.22 -5.27
C ALA A 160 13.76 14.64 -6.68
N TYR A 161 12.68 13.87 -6.90
CA TYR A 161 12.25 13.46 -8.24
C TYR A 161 11.51 14.60 -8.95
N LEU A 162 10.55 15.22 -8.26
CA LEU A 162 9.72 16.31 -8.79
C LEU A 162 10.50 17.58 -9.10
N SER A 163 11.58 17.88 -8.34
CA SER A 163 12.47 19.03 -8.60
C SER A 163 13.23 18.98 -9.93
N LYS A 164 13.04 17.95 -10.75
CA LYS A 164 13.66 17.77 -12.08
C LYS A 164 12.66 18.00 -13.22
N LEU A 165 11.40 18.29 -12.89
CA LEU A 165 10.28 18.44 -13.81
C LEU A 165 9.68 19.84 -13.67
N ASN A 166 8.90 20.27 -14.66
CA ASN A 166 8.30 21.59 -14.68
C ASN A 166 6.84 21.52 -14.17
N PRO A 167 6.47 22.13 -13.03
CA PRO A 167 5.10 22.08 -12.52
C PRO A 167 4.08 22.85 -13.39
N ASP A 168 4.56 23.73 -14.28
CA ASP A 168 3.74 24.41 -15.29
C ASP A 168 3.44 23.53 -16.52
N GLU A 169 4.03 22.34 -16.62
CA GLU A 169 3.71 21.33 -17.64
C GLU A 169 2.77 20.25 -17.06
N PRO A 170 1.77 19.77 -17.83
CA PRO A 170 0.73 18.89 -17.32
C PRO A 170 1.22 17.44 -17.14
N HIS A 171 1.89 17.19 -16.03
CA HIS A 171 2.37 15.87 -15.62
C HIS A 171 1.35 15.09 -14.77
N TYR A 172 1.24 13.79 -15.07
CA TYR A 172 0.56 12.76 -14.27
C TYR A 172 1.56 11.63 -14.00
N LEU A 173 1.97 11.44 -12.74
CA LEU A 173 3.14 10.61 -12.38
C LEU A 173 2.78 9.61 -11.29
N GLY A 174 3.23 8.36 -11.39
CA GLY A 174 2.99 7.34 -10.38
C GLY A 174 3.43 5.96 -10.84
N TYR A 175 2.70 4.92 -10.41
CA TYR A 175 2.92 3.54 -10.88
C TYR A 175 2.01 3.17 -12.05
N VAL A 176 2.56 3.00 -13.26
CA VAL A 176 1.74 2.77 -14.47
C VAL A 176 1.25 1.32 -14.58
N LEU A 177 -0.07 1.15 -14.54
CA LEU A 177 -0.82 -0.07 -14.82
C LEU A 177 -1.40 -0.05 -16.24
N LYS A 178 -1.52 -1.22 -16.88
CA LYS A 178 -2.05 -1.39 -18.25
C LYS A 178 -3.41 -2.09 -18.46
N PRO A 179 -4.09 -2.75 -17.49
CA PRO A 179 -5.24 -3.61 -17.81
C PRO A 179 -6.42 -2.94 -18.55
N TYR A 180 -6.68 -1.65 -18.29
CA TYR A 180 -7.93 -1.00 -18.69
C TYR A 180 -7.75 0.11 -19.73
N LEU A 181 -6.63 0.85 -19.73
CA LEU A 181 -6.38 1.95 -20.66
C LEU A 181 -5.16 1.69 -21.54
N LYS A 182 -5.26 2.02 -22.84
CA LYS A 182 -4.21 1.80 -23.86
C LYS A 182 -2.87 2.43 -23.49
N ASN A 183 -2.89 3.65 -22.96
CA ASN A 183 -1.69 4.39 -22.54
C ASN A 183 -1.40 4.21 -21.03
N GLY A 184 -2.10 3.28 -20.38
CA GLY A 184 -2.04 3.04 -18.95
C GLY A 184 -2.74 4.09 -18.09
N TYR A 185 -2.71 3.87 -16.77
CA TYR A 185 -3.14 4.77 -15.71
C TYR A 185 -2.23 4.58 -14.49
N ASN A 186 -2.11 5.57 -13.60
CA ASN A 186 -1.34 5.39 -12.37
C ASN A 186 -2.20 4.72 -11.29
N SER A 187 -1.68 3.71 -10.60
CA SER A 187 -2.36 3.09 -9.45
C SER A 187 -2.68 4.10 -8.34
N GLY A 188 -3.89 4.02 -7.80
CA GLY A 188 -4.30 4.80 -6.62
C GLY A 188 -3.47 4.48 -5.38
N GLY A 189 -3.30 3.18 -5.08
CA GLY A 189 -2.70 2.70 -3.82
C GLY A 189 -1.22 3.02 -3.69
N ALA A 190 -0.45 2.87 -4.77
CA ALA A 190 0.94 3.33 -4.86
C ALA A 190 1.09 4.86 -4.68
N GLY A 191 -0.03 5.58 -4.84
CA GLY A 191 -0.13 7.02 -4.91
C GLY A 191 0.34 7.59 -6.24
N TYR A 192 -0.19 8.76 -6.59
CA TYR A 192 0.15 9.47 -7.81
C TYR A 192 0.17 10.99 -7.62
N VAL A 193 0.91 11.66 -8.48
CA VAL A 193 1.15 13.11 -8.49
C VAL A 193 0.47 13.73 -9.71
N LEU A 194 -0.21 14.86 -9.49
CA LEU A 194 -0.54 15.83 -10.52
C LEU A 194 0.33 17.08 -10.32
N SER A 195 0.91 17.57 -11.41
CA SER A 195 1.46 18.94 -11.48
C SER A 195 0.36 19.99 -11.26
N ASN A 196 0.75 21.22 -10.92
CA ASN A 196 -0.17 22.36 -10.87
C ASN A 196 -0.95 22.52 -12.18
N ALA A 197 -0.26 22.49 -13.33
CA ALA A 197 -0.89 22.59 -14.64
C ALA A 197 -1.91 21.46 -14.90
N ALA A 198 -1.60 20.21 -14.53
CA ALA A 198 -2.53 19.10 -14.69
C ALA A 198 -3.77 19.24 -13.78
N LEU A 199 -3.59 19.63 -12.50
CA LEU A 199 -4.72 19.82 -11.58
C LEU A 199 -5.61 21.01 -12.00
N LYS A 200 -5.00 22.10 -12.46
CA LYS A 200 -5.71 23.26 -13.03
C LYS A 200 -6.54 22.88 -14.26
N LEU A 201 -6.01 22.06 -15.16
CA LEU A 201 -6.76 21.58 -16.33
C LEU A 201 -7.87 20.60 -15.92
N PHE A 202 -7.64 19.76 -14.91
CA PHE A 202 -8.66 18.87 -14.35
C PHE A 202 -9.84 19.66 -13.78
N ASP A 203 -9.56 20.61 -12.88
CA ASP A 203 -10.57 21.48 -12.28
C ASP A 203 -11.36 22.30 -13.32
N SER A 204 -10.68 22.85 -14.35
CA SER A 204 -11.32 23.76 -15.30
C SER A 204 -11.99 23.10 -16.51
N LEU A 205 -11.66 21.84 -16.84
CA LEU A 205 -12.16 21.16 -18.05
C LEU A 205 -12.85 19.82 -17.79
N LEU A 206 -12.46 19.11 -16.71
CA LEU A 206 -12.91 17.75 -16.44
C LEU A 206 -13.93 17.68 -15.31
N TYR A 207 -13.83 18.55 -14.31
CA TYR A 207 -14.59 18.43 -13.07
C TYR A 207 -16.11 18.41 -13.29
N ASP A 208 -16.68 19.44 -13.90
CA ASP A 208 -18.12 19.56 -14.21
C ASP A 208 -18.52 18.89 -15.54
N ASN A 209 -17.68 18.03 -16.11
CA ASN A 209 -17.84 17.55 -17.48
C ASN A 209 -17.96 16.02 -17.56
N GLU A 210 -19.18 15.50 -17.33
CA GLU A 210 -19.49 14.07 -17.44
C GLU A 210 -19.12 13.43 -18.79
N THR A 211 -18.99 14.21 -19.87
CA THR A 211 -18.60 13.68 -21.19
C THR A 211 -17.09 13.43 -21.27
N LEU A 212 -16.28 14.31 -20.68
CA LEU A 212 -14.82 14.13 -20.62
C LEU A 212 -14.35 13.36 -19.38
N CYS A 213 -15.15 13.33 -18.32
CA CYS A 213 -14.85 12.65 -17.07
C CYS A 213 -16.07 11.89 -16.50
N PRO A 214 -16.59 10.89 -17.23
CA PRO A 214 -17.73 10.09 -16.79
C PRO A 214 -17.42 9.28 -15.52
N ASP A 215 -18.46 8.95 -14.75
CA ASP A 215 -18.35 8.13 -13.54
C ASP A 215 -17.68 6.77 -13.78
N ASN A 216 -16.93 6.28 -12.78
CA ASN A 216 -16.17 5.05 -12.88
C ASN A 216 -16.07 4.29 -11.55
N ILE A 217 -16.39 2.99 -11.59
CA ILE A 217 -16.29 2.09 -10.43
C ILE A 217 -14.86 1.81 -9.96
N TYR A 218 -13.85 2.13 -10.78
CA TYR A 218 -12.44 2.06 -10.45
C TYR A 218 -11.86 3.47 -10.52
N GLU A 219 -11.50 4.01 -9.35
CA GLU A 219 -11.06 5.39 -9.19
C GLU A 219 -9.85 5.75 -10.06
N ASP A 220 -8.80 4.95 -9.97
CA ASP A 220 -7.53 5.17 -10.66
C ASP A 220 -7.66 5.04 -12.19
N VAL A 221 -8.50 4.11 -12.67
CA VAL A 221 -8.90 4.00 -14.08
C VAL A 221 -9.70 5.22 -14.52
N GLY A 222 -10.64 5.68 -13.69
CA GLY A 222 -11.48 6.85 -13.97
C GLY A 222 -10.63 8.11 -14.13
N ILE A 223 -9.78 8.42 -13.14
CA ILE A 223 -8.89 9.59 -13.19
C ILE A 223 -7.93 9.49 -14.39
N GLY A 224 -7.37 8.30 -14.66
CA GLY A 224 -6.57 8.06 -15.86
C GLY A 224 -7.33 8.31 -17.16
N ALA A 225 -8.61 7.94 -17.24
CA ALA A 225 -9.45 8.15 -18.41
C ALA A 225 -9.80 9.64 -18.61
N CYS A 226 -10.14 10.36 -17.54
CA CYS A 226 -10.43 11.79 -17.62
C CYS A 226 -9.21 12.59 -18.13
N LEU A 227 -8.03 12.32 -17.55
CA LEU A 227 -6.78 12.95 -17.96
C LEU A 227 -6.43 12.60 -19.42
N ALA A 228 -6.62 11.34 -19.83
CA ALA A 228 -6.40 10.89 -21.20
C ALA A 228 -7.30 11.62 -22.23
N ASN A 229 -8.54 11.97 -21.86
CA ASN A 229 -9.47 12.69 -22.73
C ASN A 229 -9.04 14.14 -23.03
N ILE A 230 -8.17 14.73 -22.21
CA ILE A 230 -7.50 16.03 -22.47
C ILE A 230 -6.01 15.87 -22.85
N GLY A 231 -5.58 14.65 -23.22
CA GLY A 231 -4.24 14.38 -23.74
C GLY A 231 -3.14 14.25 -22.66
N ILE A 232 -3.50 14.17 -21.38
CA ILE A 232 -2.56 13.95 -20.27
C ILE A 232 -2.44 12.45 -20.02
N PHE A 233 -1.24 11.91 -20.13
CA PHE A 233 -0.95 10.48 -19.99
C PHE A 233 0.05 10.21 -18.86
N PRO A 234 0.05 9.02 -18.24
CA PRO A 234 0.99 8.70 -17.18
C PRO A 234 2.44 8.65 -17.71
N GLY A 235 3.35 9.33 -17.02
CA GLY A 235 4.79 9.32 -17.34
C GLY A 235 5.53 8.11 -16.78
N ASP A 236 6.61 7.69 -17.45
CA ASP A 236 7.52 6.65 -16.91
C ASP A 236 8.33 7.23 -15.74
N THR A 237 7.99 6.82 -14.53
CA THR A 237 8.64 7.28 -13.29
C THR A 237 9.89 6.48 -12.93
N ARG A 238 10.22 5.42 -13.67
CA ARG A 238 11.37 4.55 -13.36
C ARG A 238 12.69 5.30 -13.51
N ASN A 239 13.71 4.82 -12.81
CA ASN A 239 15.06 5.37 -12.99
C ASN A 239 15.71 4.89 -14.30
N ALA A 240 16.87 5.45 -14.67
CA ALA A 240 17.57 5.10 -15.90
C ALA A 240 18.03 3.62 -15.98
N LYS A 241 17.96 2.86 -14.88
CA LYS A 241 18.19 1.40 -14.85
C LYS A 241 16.91 0.59 -15.04
N GLY A 242 15.76 1.24 -15.22
CA GLY A 242 14.43 0.62 -15.32
C GLY A 242 13.86 0.13 -13.98
N GLN A 243 14.34 0.65 -12.84
CA GLN A 243 13.86 0.28 -11.51
C GLN A 243 12.71 1.19 -11.08
N ASN A 244 11.75 0.64 -10.35
CA ASN A 244 10.55 1.35 -9.92
C ASN A 244 10.83 2.30 -8.75
N ARG A 245 10.08 3.42 -8.70
CA ARG A 245 10.06 4.36 -7.57
C ARG A 245 8.80 4.21 -6.74
N PHE A 246 7.66 4.21 -7.41
CA PHE A 246 6.36 3.91 -6.81
C PHE A 246 6.21 2.38 -6.84
N HIS A 247 5.48 1.81 -5.88
CA HIS A 247 5.16 0.38 -5.89
C HIS A 247 3.74 0.12 -5.41
N THR A 248 3.12 -0.89 -6.02
CA THR A 248 1.71 -1.28 -5.82
C THR A 248 1.48 -2.34 -4.75
N ASP A 249 2.54 -2.85 -4.13
CA ASP A 249 2.50 -4.05 -3.29
C ASP A 249 3.54 -3.92 -2.14
N PRO A 250 3.54 -4.79 -1.13
CA PRO A 250 4.53 -4.75 -0.04
C PRO A 250 5.95 -5.11 -0.50
N PRO A 251 7.01 -4.68 0.22
CA PRO A 251 8.41 -5.00 -0.10
C PRO A 251 8.69 -6.49 -0.35
N SER A 252 8.04 -7.38 0.39
CA SER A 252 8.15 -8.84 0.25
C SER A 252 7.65 -9.32 -1.11
N GLU A 253 6.45 -8.92 -1.53
CA GLU A 253 5.85 -9.37 -2.80
C GLU A 253 6.61 -8.84 -4.02
N ILE A 254 7.07 -7.58 -3.94
CA ILE A 254 7.94 -6.97 -4.95
C ILE A 254 9.23 -7.76 -5.10
N PHE A 255 9.90 -8.09 -3.98
CA PHE A 255 11.18 -8.78 -3.98
C PHE A 255 11.08 -10.16 -4.66
N TYR A 256 10.05 -10.94 -4.34
CA TYR A 256 9.82 -12.26 -4.93
C TYR A 256 9.13 -12.23 -6.29
N ARG A 257 8.73 -11.05 -6.79
CA ARG A 257 8.06 -10.85 -8.09
C ARG A 257 6.78 -11.69 -8.22
N ASN A 258 6.00 -11.80 -7.14
CA ASN A 258 4.77 -12.61 -7.10
C ASN A 258 3.58 -11.96 -7.83
N ILE A 259 3.81 -10.81 -8.51
CA ILE A 259 2.78 -9.92 -9.00
C ILE A 259 2.46 -10.23 -10.47
N ASN A 260 1.19 -10.12 -10.84
CA ASN A 260 0.70 -10.51 -12.15
C ASN A 260 1.27 -9.62 -13.29
N ALA A 261 2.15 -10.18 -14.11
CA ALA A 261 2.80 -9.50 -15.24
C ALA A 261 1.82 -8.93 -16.30
N SER A 262 0.56 -9.40 -16.35
CA SER A 262 -0.44 -8.82 -17.25
C SER A 262 -0.93 -7.44 -16.81
N TRP A 263 -0.68 -7.03 -15.56
CA TRP A 263 -1.07 -5.71 -15.02
C TRP A 263 0.01 -4.65 -15.21
N LYS A 264 1.27 -5.08 -15.35
CA LYS A 264 2.45 -4.20 -15.36
C LYS A 264 2.64 -3.55 -16.73
N PHE A 265 2.59 -2.21 -16.82
CA PHE A 265 2.81 -1.50 -18.08
C PHE A 265 4.24 -1.68 -18.58
N TYR A 266 5.21 -1.49 -17.68
CA TYR A 266 6.63 -1.68 -17.95
C TYR A 266 7.16 -3.01 -17.39
N PRO A 267 8.28 -3.56 -17.94
CA PRO A 267 8.95 -4.71 -17.35
C PRO A 267 9.55 -4.39 -15.98
N GLU A 268 9.18 -5.17 -14.96
CA GLU A 268 9.75 -5.11 -13.61
C GLU A 268 10.98 -6.01 -13.47
N LYS A 269 11.86 -5.69 -12.51
CA LYS A 269 12.97 -6.56 -12.09
C LYS A 269 12.64 -7.27 -10.77
N PRO A 270 13.21 -8.47 -10.49
CA PRO A 270 13.07 -9.15 -9.20
C PRO A 270 14.16 -8.74 -8.19
N GLY A 271 13.99 -9.14 -6.93
CA GLY A 271 14.99 -9.00 -5.86
C GLY A 271 15.34 -7.54 -5.56
N PHE A 272 16.56 -7.29 -5.09
CA PHE A 272 17.03 -5.93 -4.81
C PHE A 272 17.00 -4.98 -6.02
N ASP A 273 17.09 -5.53 -7.24
CA ASP A 273 17.05 -4.77 -8.48
C ASP A 273 15.64 -4.21 -8.78
N ALA A 274 14.59 -4.70 -8.12
CA ALA A 274 13.22 -4.17 -8.23
C ALA A 274 13.10 -2.72 -7.73
N PHE A 275 13.86 -2.38 -6.69
CA PHE A 275 13.77 -1.13 -5.95
C PHE A 275 14.80 -0.12 -6.46
N ALA A 276 14.37 1.07 -6.88
CA ALA A 276 15.31 2.17 -7.06
C ALA A 276 15.94 2.56 -5.70
N PRO A 277 17.24 2.88 -5.62
CA PRO A 277 17.84 3.49 -4.42
C PRO A 277 17.07 4.74 -3.95
N GLU A 278 16.47 5.45 -4.90
CA GLU A 278 15.67 6.65 -4.75
C GLU A 278 14.14 6.36 -4.85
N LEU A 279 13.71 5.25 -4.23
CA LEU A 279 12.32 4.79 -4.09
C LEU A 279 11.41 5.82 -3.39
N ILE A 280 10.17 5.93 -3.85
CA ILE A 280 9.18 6.90 -3.37
C ILE A 280 8.14 6.26 -2.46
N SER A 281 7.52 5.14 -2.86
CA SER A 281 6.40 4.56 -2.09
C SER A 281 6.35 3.03 -2.08
N PHE A 282 5.78 2.50 -0.98
CA PHE A 282 5.30 1.13 -0.83
C PHE A 282 3.84 1.13 -0.39
N HIS A 283 3.07 0.15 -0.83
CA HIS A 283 1.62 0.05 -0.58
C HIS A 283 1.27 -1.30 0.09
N HIS A 284 0.08 -1.40 0.69
CA HIS A 284 -0.40 -2.51 1.52
C HIS A 284 0.45 -2.80 2.78
N LEU A 285 0.94 -1.74 3.44
CA LEU A 285 1.64 -1.83 4.72
C LEU A 285 0.67 -1.70 5.90
N SER A 286 0.83 -2.55 6.90
CA SER A 286 0.19 -2.35 8.20
C SER A 286 0.64 -1.02 8.86
N PRO A 287 -0.15 -0.46 9.81
CA PRO A 287 0.26 0.70 10.60
C PRO A 287 1.63 0.54 11.27
N ASP A 288 1.99 -0.68 11.64
CA ASP A 288 3.26 -0.98 12.30
C ASP A 288 4.42 -1.11 11.31
N GLU A 289 4.19 -1.58 10.08
CA GLU A 289 5.18 -1.51 8.99
C GLU A 289 5.42 -0.06 8.52
N ILE A 290 4.39 0.79 8.52
CA ILE A 290 4.52 2.24 8.30
C ILE A 290 5.44 2.86 9.37
N ARG A 291 5.19 2.58 10.67
CA ARG A 291 6.02 3.06 11.78
C ARG A 291 7.43 2.46 11.77
N LEU A 292 7.57 1.19 11.43
CA LEU A 292 8.87 0.51 11.31
C LEU A 292 9.70 1.12 10.18
N SER A 293 9.08 1.43 9.04
CA SER A 293 9.75 2.12 7.92
C SER A 293 10.27 3.49 8.35
N ASP A 294 9.47 4.28 9.06
CA ASP A 294 9.89 5.57 9.63
C ASP A 294 11.03 5.42 10.65
N LEU A 295 10.92 4.43 11.52
CA LEU A 295 11.92 4.13 12.54
C LEU A 295 13.27 3.75 11.91
N LEU A 296 13.28 2.85 10.93
CA LEU A 296 14.50 2.39 10.25
C LEU A 296 15.15 3.48 9.39
N LEU A 297 14.36 4.38 8.80
CA LEU A 297 14.87 5.44 7.93
C LEU A 297 15.35 6.69 8.70
N TYR A 298 14.65 7.09 9.76
CA TYR A 298 14.86 8.41 10.41
C TYR A 298 15.19 8.36 11.91
N ARG A 299 14.92 7.24 12.62
CA ARG A 299 15.07 7.17 14.09
C ARG A 299 16.17 6.23 14.57
N VAL A 300 16.47 5.18 13.80
CA VAL A 300 17.62 4.31 14.04
C VAL A 300 18.89 5.07 13.67
N ASN A 301 19.67 5.43 14.68
CA ASN A 301 20.87 6.22 14.52
C ASN A 301 21.98 5.42 13.81
N LYS A 302 22.06 5.55 12.48
CA LYS A 302 23.14 5.00 11.65
C LYS A 302 24.53 5.53 12.06
N ASP A 303 24.58 6.72 12.65
CA ASP A 303 25.82 7.39 13.07
C ASP A 303 26.29 6.97 14.47
N GLY A 304 25.57 6.05 15.14
CA GLY A 304 26.06 5.36 16.34
C GLY A 304 27.37 4.59 16.12
N TYR A 305 27.79 4.41 14.85
CA TYR A 305 29.07 3.81 14.47
C TYR A 305 30.05 4.75 13.76
N ASN A 306 29.67 5.99 13.41
CA ASN A 306 30.57 6.89 12.66
C ASN A 306 30.40 8.36 13.02
N ASN A 307 31.30 8.81 13.88
CA ASN A 307 31.65 10.21 14.09
C ASN A 307 32.24 10.81 12.79
N ARG A 308 31.41 11.28 11.83
CA ARG A 308 31.67 12.34 10.80
C ARG A 308 30.55 12.50 9.75
N ARG A 309 29.67 13.48 9.99
CA ARG A 309 28.81 14.27 9.04
C ARG A 309 27.87 13.51 8.06
N PRO A 310 26.58 13.92 7.94
CA PRO A 310 25.67 13.37 6.94
C PRO A 310 26.13 13.69 5.50
N VAL A 311 26.05 12.71 4.61
CA VAL A 311 26.47 12.83 3.21
C VAL A 311 25.35 13.40 2.34
N PHE A 312 25.01 14.66 2.57
CA PHE A 312 24.42 15.53 1.55
C PHE A 312 25.51 16.46 1.02
N ARG A 313 26.48 15.91 0.29
CA ARG A 313 27.49 16.71 -0.41
C ARG A 313 26.93 17.25 -1.72
N HIS A 314 26.64 18.56 -1.71
CA HIS A 314 26.76 19.35 -2.93
C HIS A 314 28.18 19.21 -3.50
N PHE A 315 28.28 19.07 -4.81
CA PHE A 315 29.49 19.38 -5.58
C PHE A 315 29.26 20.70 -6.34
N PRO A 316 30.29 21.45 -6.75
CA PRO A 316 31.71 21.35 -6.40
C PRO A 316 32.31 22.68 -5.90
N GLN A 317 33.50 22.64 -5.26
CA GLN A 317 34.70 23.36 -5.73
C GLN A 317 35.93 22.99 -4.88
N GLN A 318 37.12 23.14 -5.46
CA GLN A 318 38.39 22.73 -4.87
C GLN A 318 38.85 23.71 -3.79
N LEU A 319 39.24 23.20 -2.62
CA LEU A 319 40.16 23.88 -1.72
C LEU A 319 41.19 22.89 -1.18
N TYR A 320 42.46 23.20 -1.41
CA TYR A 320 43.61 22.47 -0.87
C TYR A 320 43.72 22.71 0.64
N PHE A 321 44.04 21.65 1.41
CA PHE A 321 44.51 21.80 2.79
C PHE A 321 45.71 20.89 3.04
N SER A 322 46.78 21.51 3.55
CA SER A 322 48.05 20.86 3.88
C SER A 322 47.92 19.95 5.09
N VAL A 323 48.58 18.79 5.04
CA VAL A 323 48.65 17.86 6.17
C VAL A 323 49.72 18.33 7.16
N VAL A 324 49.33 18.56 8.42
CA VAL A 324 50.26 18.66 9.56
C VAL A 324 50.07 17.42 10.41
N THR A 325 51.11 16.59 10.52
CA THR A 325 51.12 15.41 11.38
C THR A 325 51.80 15.72 12.72
N THR A 326 51.15 15.36 13.82
CA THR A 326 51.79 15.22 15.14
C THR A 326 51.40 13.86 15.73
N PRO A 327 52.37 13.01 16.10
CA PRO A 327 52.07 11.68 16.65
C PRO A 327 51.70 11.79 18.13
N MET A 328 50.76 10.96 18.60
CA MET A 328 50.48 10.79 20.02
C MET A 328 50.48 9.31 20.39
N ASN A 329 51.24 8.96 21.44
CA ASN A 329 51.48 7.59 21.88
C ASN A 329 50.21 6.95 22.47
N ILE A 330 49.98 5.69 22.13
CA ILE A 330 48.98 4.82 22.78
C ILE A 330 49.72 3.78 23.62
N LYS A 331 49.35 3.62 24.89
CA LYS A 331 49.67 2.44 25.71
C LYS A 331 48.39 1.59 25.88
N PRO A 332 48.46 0.26 25.83
CA PRO A 332 47.30 -0.59 26.03
C PRO A 332 46.99 -0.75 27.53
N LEU A 333 45.70 -0.76 27.87
CA LEU A 333 45.21 -1.39 29.10
C LEU A 333 44.22 -2.50 28.69
N TYR A 334 44.48 -3.72 29.13
CA TYR A 334 43.54 -4.82 29.05
C TYR A 334 42.72 -4.88 30.34
N SER A 335 41.40 -4.95 30.23
CA SER A 335 40.54 -5.47 31.30
C SER A 335 39.48 -6.38 30.68
N ALA A 336 39.44 -7.63 31.13
CA ALA A 336 38.36 -8.55 30.79
C ALA A 336 37.14 -8.23 31.65
N ILE A 337 35.95 -8.20 31.04
CA ILE A 337 34.67 -8.15 31.73
C ILE A 337 33.93 -9.44 31.42
N ALA A 338 33.58 -10.21 32.45
CA ALA A 338 32.82 -11.43 32.32
C ALA A 338 31.33 -11.11 32.10
N PHE A 339 30.69 -11.84 31.19
CA PHE A 339 29.24 -11.81 31.02
C PHE A 339 28.57 -12.80 31.97
N THR A 340 27.70 -12.31 32.85
CA THR A 340 26.75 -13.12 33.61
C THR A 340 25.43 -13.15 32.87
N ILE A 341 24.96 -14.33 32.47
CA ILE A 341 23.64 -14.50 31.84
C ILE A 341 22.62 -14.77 32.96
N SER A 342 21.61 -13.93 33.10
CA SER A 342 20.42 -14.18 33.93
C SER A 342 19.19 -14.34 33.05
N SER A 343 18.66 -15.56 32.98
CA SER A 343 17.40 -15.91 32.33
C SER A 343 16.20 -15.65 33.24
N ASN A 344 15.16 -14.97 32.73
CA ASN A 344 13.74 -14.91 33.17
C ASN A 344 13.12 -13.62 32.57
N LEU A 345 11.87 -13.54 32.09
CA LEU A 345 10.74 -14.48 31.95
C LEU A 345 10.00 -14.15 30.64
N PHE A 346 9.34 -15.14 30.02
CA PHE A 346 8.30 -14.89 29.02
C PHE A 346 6.93 -14.91 29.69
N GLU A 347 6.13 -13.87 29.51
CA GLU A 347 4.68 -13.91 29.79
C GLU A 347 3.94 -14.43 28.55
N ILE A 348 3.05 -15.39 28.76
CA ILE A 348 2.22 -16.02 27.72
C ILE A 348 0.77 -15.65 27.97
N CYS A 349 0.09 -15.12 26.96
CA CYS A 349 -1.35 -14.81 27.03
C CYS A 349 -2.17 -16.11 27.23
N PRO A 350 -3.16 -16.13 28.15
CA PRO A 350 -3.99 -17.31 28.37
C PRO A 350 -4.96 -17.53 27.21
N PHE A 351 -4.88 -18.72 26.60
CA PHE A 351 -5.82 -19.17 25.58
C PHE A 351 -7.10 -19.69 26.25
N VAL A 352 -8.24 -19.02 26.01
CA VAL A 352 -9.54 -19.47 26.57
C VAL A 352 -10.11 -20.57 25.69
N ALA A 353 -9.88 -21.82 26.09
CA ALA A 353 -10.57 -22.97 25.52
C ALA A 353 -11.97 -23.10 26.16
N ASN A 354 -13.02 -22.91 25.37
CA ASN A 354 -14.39 -23.18 25.81
C ASN A 354 -14.64 -24.69 25.87
N THR A 355 -14.66 -25.26 27.06
CA THR A 355 -15.17 -26.62 27.31
C THR A 355 -16.49 -26.56 28.07
N SER A 356 -17.56 -27.06 27.45
CA SER A 356 -18.79 -27.45 28.15
C SER A 356 -19.24 -28.81 27.62
N ASP A 357 -19.08 -29.82 28.47
CA ASP A 357 -19.54 -31.19 28.24
C ASP A 357 -21.05 -31.27 28.00
N SER A 358 -21.46 -32.27 27.20
CA SER A 358 -22.38 -33.30 27.71
C SER A 358 -22.53 -34.49 26.76
N SER A 359 -21.84 -35.58 27.11
CA SER A 359 -22.34 -36.98 27.11
C SER A 359 -23.39 -37.44 26.09
N LEU A 360 -23.07 -38.52 25.35
CA LEU A 360 -23.80 -39.78 25.46
C LEU A 360 -23.00 -40.94 24.84
N ALA A 361 -23.16 -42.15 25.40
CA ALA A 361 -22.31 -43.30 25.10
C ALA A 361 -23.10 -44.44 24.44
N PHE A 362 -22.38 -45.25 23.64
CA PHE A 362 -22.74 -46.59 23.12
C PHE A 362 -24.16 -46.82 22.53
N LEU A 363 -24.19 -47.26 21.26
CA LEU A 363 -24.75 -48.57 20.86
C LEU A 363 -24.55 -48.82 19.35
N LEU A 364 -23.82 -49.90 19.01
CA LEU A 364 -24.01 -50.65 17.76
C LEU A 364 -25.19 -51.61 17.98
N PRO A 365 -26.04 -51.91 16.98
CA PRO A 365 -25.67 -53.01 16.07
C PRO A 365 -26.25 -52.99 14.63
N SER A 366 -25.81 -54.01 13.89
CA SER A 366 -26.50 -54.75 12.81
C SER A 366 -26.64 -54.14 11.41
N LEU A 367 -25.96 -54.81 10.48
CA LEU A 367 -26.32 -54.95 9.06
C LEU A 367 -27.73 -55.54 8.89
N THR A 368 -28.51 -55.02 7.94
CA THR A 368 -29.36 -55.84 7.07
C THR A 368 -29.41 -55.26 5.66
N SER A 369 -29.49 -56.14 4.67
CA SER A 369 -29.55 -55.84 3.24
C SER A 369 -30.99 -55.70 2.76
N SER A 370 -31.24 -54.80 1.82
CA SER A 370 -32.25 -55.05 0.77
C SER A 370 -31.89 -54.39 -0.55
N THR A 371 -31.96 -55.19 -1.61
CA THR A 371 -31.75 -54.80 -3.01
C THR A 371 -33.09 -54.46 -3.66
N GLN A 372 -33.15 -53.44 -4.51
CA GLN A 372 -33.91 -53.55 -5.77
C GLN A 372 -33.42 -52.54 -6.82
N ALA A 373 -33.59 -52.89 -8.08
CA ALA A 373 -32.90 -52.29 -9.22
C ALA A 373 -33.80 -51.39 -10.08
N ALA A 374 -33.19 -50.49 -10.84
CA ALA A 374 -33.77 -49.92 -12.05
C ALA A 374 -32.65 -49.61 -13.06
N GLU A 375 -32.57 -50.39 -14.14
CA GLU A 375 -31.64 -50.17 -15.25
C GLU A 375 -32.20 -49.15 -16.25
N ARG A 376 -31.33 -48.30 -16.84
CA ARG A 376 -30.96 -48.43 -18.27
C ARG A 376 -29.91 -47.43 -18.80
N ASN A 377 -28.98 -47.99 -19.58
CA ASN A 377 -28.35 -47.46 -20.79
C ASN A 377 -27.37 -46.25 -20.75
N ALA A 378 -26.07 -46.55 -20.77
CA ALA A 378 -25.09 -45.97 -21.72
C ALA A 378 -23.85 -46.89 -21.84
N PRO A 379 -23.17 -47.02 -23.01
CA PRO A 379 -22.14 -48.06 -23.23
C PRO A 379 -20.68 -47.56 -23.24
N ARG A 380 -19.76 -48.48 -22.86
CA ARG A 380 -18.36 -48.73 -23.31
C ARG A 380 -17.41 -47.54 -23.65
N ALA A 381 -16.11 -47.58 -23.38
CA ALA A 381 -15.25 -48.47 -22.58
C ALA A 381 -13.81 -47.92 -22.59
N GLN A 382 -13.02 -48.14 -21.53
CA GLN A 382 -11.72 -48.85 -21.58
C GLN A 382 -11.05 -48.90 -20.18
N THR A 383 -10.73 -50.12 -19.77
CA THR A 383 -9.81 -50.46 -18.67
C THR A 383 -8.34 -50.24 -19.13
N TRP A 384 -7.31 -50.21 -18.29
CA TRP A 384 -6.73 -51.37 -17.60
C TRP A 384 -5.99 -51.02 -16.30
N ASP A 385 -6.01 -52.00 -15.40
CA ASP A 385 -5.31 -52.09 -14.12
C ASP A 385 -3.84 -52.52 -14.31
N PHE A 386 -2.96 -52.15 -13.37
CA PHE A 386 -1.66 -52.79 -13.20
C PHE A 386 -1.22 -52.80 -11.72
N SER A 387 -1.40 -53.95 -11.09
CA SER A 387 -0.54 -54.39 -10.00
C SER A 387 0.74 -55.02 -10.58
N THR A 388 1.90 -54.74 -9.99
CA THR A 388 2.98 -55.73 -9.73
C THR A 388 4.17 -55.09 -9.01
N THR A 389 4.73 -55.85 -8.08
CA THR A 389 5.90 -55.47 -7.28
C THR A 389 7.18 -55.99 -7.94
N THR A 390 8.20 -55.14 -8.12
CA THR A 390 9.59 -55.59 -8.31
C THR A 390 10.56 -54.65 -7.59
N ALA A 391 11.55 -55.22 -6.91
CA ALA A 391 12.56 -54.49 -6.14
C ALA A 391 13.96 -54.91 -6.56
N VAL A 392 14.85 -53.96 -6.87
CA VAL A 392 16.31 -54.20 -7.00
C VAL A 392 17.13 -53.01 -6.48
N ARG A 393 17.86 -53.27 -5.39
CA ARG A 393 19.15 -52.72 -4.90
C ARG A 393 19.48 -51.22 -4.97
N TRP A 394 19.79 -50.69 -3.78
CA TRP A 394 20.81 -49.65 -3.57
C TRP A 394 22.17 -50.30 -3.22
N PRO A 395 23.33 -49.63 -3.43
CA PRO A 395 24.63 -50.14 -3.00
C PRO A 395 24.92 -49.85 -1.52
N ASP A 396 25.50 -50.82 -0.81
CA ASP A 396 26.01 -50.66 0.55
C ASP A 396 27.20 -49.70 0.64
N PHE A 397 27.20 -48.82 1.66
CA PHE A 397 28.42 -48.25 2.22
C PHE A 397 28.40 -48.42 3.74
N ASN A 398 29.04 -49.48 4.23
CA ASN A 398 29.18 -49.74 5.66
C ASN A 398 30.64 -50.09 5.98
N LYS A 399 31.39 -49.08 6.48
CA LYS A 399 32.68 -49.24 7.19
C LYS A 399 33.15 -47.90 7.79
N SER A 400 32.72 -47.62 9.01
CA SER A 400 33.38 -46.64 9.89
C SER A 400 34.66 -47.25 10.49
N PRO A 401 35.56 -46.43 11.07
CA PRO A 401 35.41 -46.17 12.51
C PRO A 401 35.72 -44.74 12.97
N LYS A 402 34.88 -44.23 13.90
CA LYS A 402 35.14 -43.39 15.09
C LYS A 402 36.23 -42.29 14.97
N ILE A 403 35.96 -41.00 15.20
CA ILE A 403 35.42 -40.33 16.42
C ILE A 403 34.75 -38.98 15.97
N GLY A 404 33.77 -38.37 16.64
CA GLY A 404 32.95 -38.77 17.79
C GLY A 404 32.50 -37.58 18.68
N PHE A 405 31.18 -37.31 18.75
CA PHE A 405 30.47 -36.22 19.50
C PHE A 405 30.72 -34.77 18.97
N SER A 406 29.74 -33.85 18.93
CA SER A 406 28.42 -33.78 19.58
C SER A 406 27.35 -33.08 18.69
N LEU A 407 26.10 -33.50 18.92
CA LEU A 407 24.82 -32.75 18.90
C LEU A 407 24.94 -31.21 19.06
N ILE A 408 24.01 -30.37 18.57
CA ILE A 408 22.55 -30.41 18.80
C ILE A 408 21.69 -30.00 17.58
N MET A 409 20.64 -30.80 17.41
CA MET A 409 19.32 -30.62 16.77
C MET A 409 18.86 -29.23 16.31
N GLU A 410 18.26 -29.23 15.11
CA GLU A 410 17.20 -28.31 14.69
C GLU A 410 15.94 -28.47 15.55
N SER A 411 15.12 -27.42 15.64
CA SER A 411 13.73 -27.52 16.13
C SER A 411 12.84 -26.60 15.33
N ILE A 412 12.15 -27.21 14.36
CA ILE A 412 11.01 -26.59 13.67
C ILE A 412 9.89 -26.43 14.70
N ILE A 413 9.43 -25.21 14.93
CA ILE A 413 8.20 -24.94 15.66
C ILE A 413 7.31 -24.04 14.79
N TYR A 414 6.16 -24.58 14.40
CA TYR A 414 5.00 -23.82 13.95
C TYR A 414 4.41 -23.07 15.15
N VAL A 415 4.34 -21.74 15.06
CA VAL A 415 3.26 -20.89 15.60
C VAL A 415 3.06 -19.75 14.60
#